data_AF-A0A7V1WW17-F1
#
_entry.id   AF-A0A7V1WW17-F1
#
_cell.length_a   1.000
_cell.length_b   1.000
_cell.length_c   1.000
_cell.angle_alpha   90.00
_cell.angle_beta   90.00
_cell.angle_gamma   90.00
#
_symmetry.space_group_name_H-M   'P 1'
#
loop_
_entity.id
_entity.type
_entity.pdbx_description
1 polymer ?
#
loop_
_entity_poly.entity_id
_entity_poly.type
_entity_poly.pdbx_seq_one_letter_code
_entity_poly.pdbx_strand_id
1 'polypeptide(L)'
;MWPYLYGGRITRDTPILNVGVNIGGAVFAANRLVTLAYAIVIGAAFYLFLAFTRMGKAIRAAAQDPRTAGLMGVNINQVLALCFGFGAVMAGFAGALISMCYPIQATMGMEYTIIAIIVVALGGMGSILGSFLGGFILGFVGSIVTTIEPSLYLVVFYFIFSLLLLVRPKGILGK
;
A
#
# COMPACT_ATOMS: atom_id res chain seq x y z
N MET A 1 29.57 4.15 -41.43
CA MET A 1 30.01 2.83 -40.94
C MET A 1 30.02 2.87 -39.41
N TRP A 2 28.87 2.52 -38.81
CA TRP A 2 28.61 1.99 -37.46
C TRP A 2 29.23 2.62 -36.19
N PRO A 3 28.40 3.33 -35.39
CA PRO A 3 28.50 3.30 -33.93
C PRO A 3 27.14 2.92 -33.31
N TYR A 4 26.73 1.65 -33.40
CA TYR A 4 25.48 1.14 -32.77
C TYR A 4 25.70 -0.10 -31.89
N LEU A 5 26.94 -0.41 -31.46
CA LEU A 5 27.25 -1.72 -30.86
C LEU A 5 27.59 -1.76 -29.36
N TYR A 6 27.68 -0.66 -28.63
CA TYR A 6 27.99 -0.77 -27.21
C TYR A 6 27.20 0.21 -26.34
N GLY A 7 26.28 -0.36 -25.57
CA GLY A 7 25.82 0.22 -24.32
C GLY A 7 24.95 1.45 -24.48
N GLY A 8 23.73 1.25 -24.99
CA GLY A 8 22.61 2.12 -24.68
C GLY A 8 22.36 2.11 -23.17
N ARG A 9 23.18 2.84 -22.42
CA ARG A 9 22.72 3.53 -21.23
C ARG A 9 21.66 4.48 -21.75
N ILE A 10 20.44 3.97 -21.85
CA ILE A 10 19.26 4.79 -21.67
C ILE A 10 19.43 5.30 -20.24
N THR A 11 20.22 6.37 -20.09
CA THR A 11 20.04 7.30 -19.01
C THR A 11 18.57 7.62 -19.11
N ARG A 12 17.81 7.07 -18.17
CA ARG A 12 16.43 7.41 -17.89
C ARG A 12 16.46 8.85 -17.38
N ASP A 13 16.81 9.76 -18.27
CA ASP A 13 16.66 11.19 -18.08
C ASP A 13 15.17 11.44 -18.25
N THR A 14 14.40 11.16 -17.20
CA THR A 14 13.13 11.85 -16.95
C THR A 14 13.49 13.16 -16.27
N PRO A 15 13.56 14.29 -17.00
CA PRO A 15 14.05 15.54 -16.47
C PRO A 15 12.90 16.27 -15.78
N ILE A 16 12.36 15.70 -14.71
CA ILE A 16 11.36 16.43 -13.91
C ILE A 16 11.63 16.35 -12.40
N LEU A 17 12.24 15.31 -11.82
CA LEU A 17 12.47 15.26 -10.36
C LEU A 17 13.71 14.46 -9.91
N ASN A 18 14.87 14.66 -10.57
CA ASN A 18 16.16 14.17 -10.08
C ASN A 18 16.94 15.25 -9.30
N VAL A 19 16.25 15.95 -8.40
CA VAL A 19 16.93 16.72 -7.34
C VAL A 19 17.15 15.75 -6.19
N GLY A 20 18.36 15.17 -6.13
CA GLY A 20 18.77 14.38 -4.97
C GLY A 20 18.89 15.29 -3.75
N VAL A 21 17.90 15.25 -2.85
CA VAL A 21 17.99 15.95 -1.56
C VAL A 21 18.84 15.09 -0.64
N ASN A 22 20.07 15.53 -0.43
CA ASN A 22 21.07 14.83 0.36
C ASN A 22 20.79 15.10 1.86
N ILE A 23 20.30 14.08 2.58
CA ILE A 23 20.26 14.11 4.05
C ILE A 23 21.17 12.98 4.52
N GLY A 24 22.35 13.36 5.03
CA GLY A 24 23.25 12.43 5.73
C GLY A 24 23.99 11.42 4.85
N GLY A 25 24.27 11.72 3.57
CA GLY A 25 25.17 10.90 2.74
C GLY A 25 24.53 9.77 1.95
N ALA A 26 23.19 9.66 1.94
CA ALA A 26 22.46 8.75 1.08
C ALA A 26 21.63 9.55 0.05
N VAL A 27 21.89 9.32 -1.25
CA VAL A 27 21.16 9.96 -2.35
C VAL A 27 19.80 9.27 -2.49
N PHE A 28 18.80 9.79 -1.77
CA PHE A 28 17.41 9.39 -1.99
C PHE A 28 16.81 10.25 -3.10
N ALA A 29 16.30 9.60 -4.15
CA ALA A 29 15.52 10.28 -5.17
C ALA A 29 14.32 10.98 -4.49
N ALA A 30 14.14 12.29 -4.72
CA ALA A 30 13.03 13.06 -4.17
C ALA A 30 11.67 12.39 -4.37
N ASN A 31 11.53 11.63 -5.47
CA ASN A 31 10.34 10.84 -5.79
C ASN A 31 9.94 9.83 -4.68
N ARG A 32 10.90 9.25 -3.95
CA ARG A 32 10.61 8.32 -2.83
C ARG A 32 10.14 9.05 -1.58
N LEU A 33 10.74 10.21 -1.28
CA LEU A 33 10.31 11.07 -0.16
C LEU A 33 8.92 11.67 -0.39
N VAL A 34 8.65 12.13 -1.62
CA VAL A 34 7.33 12.62 -2.02
C VAL A 34 6.29 11.51 -1.92
N THR A 35 6.61 10.31 -2.42
CA THR A 35 5.69 9.16 -2.34
C THR A 35 5.42 8.74 -0.88
N LEU A 36 6.44 8.76 -0.02
CA LEU A 36 6.27 8.47 1.41
C LEU A 36 5.40 9.53 2.11
N ALA A 37 5.65 10.81 1.85
CA ALA A 37 4.82 11.90 2.36
C ALA A 37 3.37 11.77 1.89
N TYR A 38 3.16 11.47 0.60
CA TYR A 38 1.83 11.28 0.02
C TYR A 38 1.10 10.09 0.64
N ALA A 39 1.79 8.96 0.85
CA ALA A 39 1.23 7.78 1.50
C ALA A 39 0.81 8.07 2.95
N ILE A 40 1.62 8.81 3.71
CA ILE A 40 1.28 9.22 5.08
C ILE A 40 0.08 10.16 5.07
N VAL A 41 0.05 11.16 4.18
CA VAL A 41 -1.04 12.13 4.10
C VAL A 41 -2.36 11.45 3.73
N ILE A 42 -2.37 10.60 2.70
CA ILE A 42 -3.57 9.86 2.29
C ILE A 42 -4.02 8.91 3.41
N GLY A 43 -3.08 8.18 4.02
CA GLY A 43 -3.35 7.27 5.13
C GLY A 43 -3.95 7.98 6.33
N ALA A 44 -3.36 9.09 6.75
CA ALA A 44 -3.82 9.90 7.86
C ALA A 44 -5.18 10.54 7.55
N ALA A 45 -5.37 11.09 6.34
CA ALA A 45 -6.64 11.66 5.91
C ALA A 45 -7.76 10.60 5.91
N PHE A 46 -7.48 9.41 5.42
CA PHE A 46 -8.44 8.29 5.42
C PHE A 46 -8.76 7.82 6.84
N TYR A 47 -7.75 7.70 7.70
CA TYR A 47 -7.95 7.35 9.10
C TYR A 47 -8.79 8.39 9.84
N LEU A 48 -8.47 9.68 9.69
CA LEU A 48 -9.22 10.78 10.27
C LEU A 48 -10.66 10.81 9.76
N PHE A 49 -10.87 10.60 8.46
CA PHE A 49 -12.20 10.48 7.88
C PHE A 49 -12.98 9.34 8.53
N LEU A 50 -12.39 8.16 8.69
CA LEU A 50 -13.04 7.01 9.34
C LEU A 50 -13.23 7.17 10.85
N ALA A 51 -12.41 7.97 11.53
CA ALA A 51 -12.47 8.17 12.98
C ALA A 51 -13.45 9.27 13.39
N PHE A 52 -13.50 10.37 12.64
CA PHE A 52 -14.24 11.56 13.03
C PHE A 52 -15.60 11.72 12.33
N THR A 53 -15.81 11.10 11.15
CA THR A 53 -17.08 11.27 10.43
C THR A 53 -18.19 10.34 10.93
N ARG A 54 -19.45 10.81 10.82
CA ARG A 54 -20.65 10.00 11.10
C ARG A 54 -20.71 8.73 10.22
N MET A 55 -20.26 8.86 8.96
CA MET A 55 -20.11 7.73 8.03
C MET A 55 -19.10 6.69 8.54
N GLY A 56 -17.96 7.13 9.07
CA GLY A 56 -16.95 6.24 9.66
C GLY A 56 -17.47 5.45 10.88
N LYS A 57 -18.30 6.08 11.72
CA LYS A 57 -18.98 5.38 12.83
C LYS A 57 -19.97 4.33 12.32
N ALA A 58 -20.73 4.64 11.26
CA ALA A 58 -21.65 3.69 10.64
C ALA A 58 -20.92 2.47 10.04
N ILE A 59 -19.76 2.68 9.40
CA ILE A 59 -18.91 1.61 8.87
C ILE A 59 -18.42 0.69 9.99
N ARG A 60 -17.94 1.25 11.12
CA ARG A 60 -17.48 0.44 12.26
C ARG A 60 -18.61 -0.34 12.93
N ALA A 61 -19.80 0.25 13.03
CA ALA A 61 -20.98 -0.43 13.56
C ALA A 61 -21.42 -1.58 12.66
N ALA A 62 -21.47 -1.35 11.34
CA ALA A 62 -21.79 -2.38 10.35
C ALA A 62 -20.73 -3.49 10.31
N ALA A 63 -19.46 -3.20 10.59
CA ALA A 63 -18.39 -4.19 10.65
C ALA A 63 -18.46 -5.11 11.88
N GLN A 64 -19.11 -4.67 12.96
CA GLN A 64 -19.32 -5.50 14.17
C GLN A 64 -20.51 -6.43 14.01
N ASP A 65 -21.68 -5.89 13.65
CA ASP A 65 -22.86 -6.68 13.33
C ASP A 65 -23.73 -5.93 12.30
N PRO A 66 -23.71 -6.35 11.02
CA PRO A 66 -24.53 -5.75 9.97
C PRO A 66 -26.03 -5.86 10.25
N ARG A 67 -26.47 -6.95 10.91
CA ARG A 67 -27.89 -7.17 11.19
C ARG A 67 -28.37 -6.21 12.26
N THR A 68 -27.63 -6.06 13.35
CA THR A 68 -28.01 -5.11 14.41
C THR A 68 -27.88 -3.67 13.94
N ALA A 69 -26.85 -3.34 13.14
CA ALA A 69 -26.70 -2.00 12.57
C ALA A 69 -27.89 -1.61 11.68
N GLY A 70 -28.41 -2.55 10.88
CA GLY A 70 -29.62 -2.34 10.07
C GLY A 70 -30.86 -2.01 10.89
N LEU A 71 -31.05 -2.69 12.04
CA LEU A 71 -32.15 -2.42 12.96
C LEU A 71 -32.04 -1.04 13.62
N MET A 72 -30.82 -0.50 13.74
CA MET A 72 -30.57 0.85 14.26
C MET A 72 -30.71 1.96 13.20
N GLY A 73 -31.27 1.64 12.02
CA GLY A 73 -31.51 2.60 10.94
C GLY A 73 -30.31 2.88 10.05
N VAL A 74 -29.22 2.09 10.16
CA VAL A 74 -28.07 2.20 9.25
C VAL A 74 -28.38 1.46 7.95
N ASN A 75 -28.30 2.16 6.83
CA ASN A 75 -28.45 1.53 5.53
C ASN A 75 -27.17 0.75 5.15
N ILE A 76 -27.17 -0.57 5.36
CA ILE A 76 -26.02 -1.44 5.07
C ILE A 76 -25.58 -1.34 3.61
N ASN A 77 -26.52 -1.23 2.66
CA ASN A 77 -26.19 -1.15 1.24
C ASN A 77 -25.41 0.13 0.92
N GLN A 78 -25.78 1.26 1.51
CA GLN A 78 -25.05 2.51 1.35
C GLN A 78 -23.66 2.42 2.00
N VAL A 79 -23.56 1.83 3.18
CA VAL A 79 -22.26 1.64 3.87
C VAL A 79 -21.33 0.77 3.03
N LEU A 80 -21.84 -0.33 2.47
CA LEU A 80 -21.06 -1.24 1.63
C LEU A 80 -20.62 -0.56 0.33
N ALA A 81 -21.53 0.18 -0.32
CA ALA A 81 -21.22 0.94 -1.53
C ALA A 81 -20.16 2.02 -1.27
N LEU A 82 -20.22 2.70 -0.12
CA LEU A 82 -19.20 3.68 0.29
C LEU A 82 -17.85 3.00 0.52
N CYS A 83 -17.81 1.87 1.23
CA CYS A 83 -16.57 1.11 1.45
C CYS A 83 -15.92 0.69 0.13
N PHE A 84 -16.71 0.16 -0.82
CA PHE A 84 -16.22 -0.18 -2.16
C PHE A 84 -15.74 1.05 -2.93
N GLY A 85 -16.49 2.16 -2.88
CA GLY A 85 -16.12 3.42 -3.52
C GLY A 85 -14.79 3.97 -2.99
N PHE A 86 -14.62 4.01 -1.66
CA PHE A 86 -13.35 4.41 -1.04
C PHE A 86 -12.20 3.47 -1.39
N GLY A 87 -12.44 2.16 -1.44
CA GLY A 87 -11.44 1.18 -1.88
C GLY A 87 -10.97 1.45 -3.31
N ALA A 88 -11.89 1.71 -4.23
CA ALA A 88 -11.59 2.02 -5.63
C ALA A 88 -10.80 3.34 -5.77
N VAL A 89 -11.20 4.38 -5.03
CA VAL A 89 -10.50 5.68 -5.01
C VAL A 89 -9.07 5.51 -4.48
N MET A 90 -8.88 4.76 -3.40
CA MET A 90 -7.56 4.50 -2.82
C MET A 90 -6.68 3.66 -3.74
N ALA A 91 -7.24 2.66 -4.42
CA ALA A 91 -6.54 1.87 -5.42
C ALA A 91 -6.11 2.74 -6.61
N GLY A 92 -6.95 3.68 -7.05
CA GLY A 92 -6.61 4.66 -8.09
C GLY A 92 -5.44 5.57 -7.69
N PHE A 93 -5.45 6.12 -6.48
CA PHE A 93 -4.33 6.92 -5.96
C PHE A 93 -3.04 6.10 -5.86
N ALA A 94 -3.11 4.87 -5.36
CA ALA A 94 -1.96 3.97 -5.28
C ALA A 94 -1.37 3.66 -6.67
N GLY A 95 -2.22 3.34 -7.66
CA GLY A 95 -1.80 3.06 -9.02
C GLY A 95 -1.13 4.27 -9.71
N ALA A 96 -1.69 5.46 -9.52
CA ALA A 96 -1.10 6.70 -10.05
C ALA A 96 0.30 6.97 -9.47
N LEU A 97 0.49 6.75 -8.16
CA LEU A 97 1.79 6.88 -7.51
C LEU A 97 2.81 5.84 -8.01
N ILE A 98 2.38 4.58 -8.18
CA ILE A 98 3.26 3.51 -8.68
C ILE A 98 3.71 3.82 -10.12
N SER A 99 2.80 4.28 -10.98
CA SER A 99 3.11 4.64 -12.37
C SER A 99 4.14 5.77 -12.49
N MET A 100 4.23 6.66 -11.50
CA MET A 100 5.22 7.75 -11.48
C MET A 100 6.62 7.26 -11.08
N CYS A 101 6.70 6.17 -10.32
CA CYS A 101 7.96 5.65 -9.78
C CYS A 101 8.53 4.48 -10.58
N TYR A 102 7.67 3.69 -11.22
CA TYR A 102 8.06 2.45 -11.90
C TYR A 102 7.48 2.38 -13.32
N PRO A 103 8.25 1.82 -14.28
CA PRO A 103 7.73 1.54 -15.60
C PRO A 103 6.62 0.49 -15.54
N ILE A 104 5.54 0.73 -16.26
CA ILE A 104 4.38 -0.17 -16.31
C ILE A 104 4.74 -1.41 -17.14
N GLN A 105 4.64 -2.59 -16.52
CA GLN A 105 4.70 -3.88 -17.19
C GLN A 105 3.41 -4.67 -16.91
N ALA A 106 2.94 -5.45 -17.89
CA ALA A 106 1.65 -6.15 -17.79
C ALA A 106 1.57 -7.12 -16.60
N THR A 107 2.70 -7.66 -16.16
CA THR A 107 2.78 -8.62 -15.05
C THR A 107 2.71 -7.95 -13.65
N MET A 108 2.84 -6.62 -13.55
CA MET A 108 2.85 -5.92 -12.25
C MET A 108 1.59 -6.19 -11.41
N GLY A 109 0.42 -6.24 -12.06
CA GLY A 109 -0.84 -6.35 -11.33
C GLY A 109 -0.95 -7.61 -10.47
N MET A 110 -0.40 -8.73 -10.96
CA MET A 110 -0.41 -10.00 -10.22
C MET A 110 0.45 -9.91 -8.97
N GLU A 111 1.64 -9.31 -9.07
CA GLU A 111 2.58 -9.15 -7.96
C GLU A 111 1.98 -8.27 -6.85
N TYR A 112 1.42 -7.11 -7.21
CA TYR A 112 0.78 -6.21 -6.24
C TYR A 112 -0.48 -6.80 -5.60
N THR A 113 -1.23 -7.65 -6.32
CA THR A 113 -2.40 -8.33 -5.76
C THR A 113 -1.98 -9.30 -4.64
N ILE A 114 -0.91 -10.05 -4.86
CA ILE A 114 -0.35 -10.96 -3.85
C ILE A 114 0.12 -10.16 -2.63
N ILE A 115 0.87 -9.08 -2.85
CA ILE A 115 1.32 -8.20 -1.76
C ILE A 115 0.15 -7.64 -0.96
N ALA A 116 -0.94 -7.22 -1.64
CA ALA A 116 -2.13 -6.72 -0.96
C ALA A 116 -2.78 -7.79 -0.07
N ILE A 117 -2.86 -9.05 -0.52
CA ILE A 117 -3.36 -10.16 0.30
C ILE A 117 -2.46 -10.36 1.53
N ILE A 118 -1.15 -10.31 1.36
CA ILE A 118 -0.18 -10.43 2.46
C ILE A 118 -0.38 -9.30 3.48
N VAL A 119 -0.53 -8.05 3.02
CA VAL A 119 -0.76 -6.88 3.88
C VAL A 119 -2.06 -7.00 4.67
N VAL A 120 -3.15 -7.41 4.02
CA VAL A 120 -4.47 -7.57 4.67
C VAL A 120 -4.42 -8.71 5.69
N ALA A 121 -3.80 -9.84 5.34
CA ALA A 121 -3.59 -10.95 6.26
C ALA A 121 -2.72 -10.54 7.47
N LEU A 122 -1.66 -9.76 7.23
CA LEU A 122 -0.78 -9.27 8.28
C LEU A 122 -1.50 -8.32 9.25
N GLY A 123 -2.36 -7.46 8.72
CA GLY A 123 -3.20 -6.58 9.54
C GLY A 123 -4.31 -7.27 10.32
N GLY A 124 -4.84 -8.38 9.80
CA GLY A 124 -5.98 -9.12 10.35
C GLY A 124 -7.31 -8.70 9.71
N MET A 125 -8.17 -9.67 9.45
CA MET A 125 -9.48 -9.45 8.82
C MET A 125 -10.38 -8.57 9.71
N GLY A 126 -10.73 -7.38 9.22
CA GLY A 126 -11.63 -6.45 9.93
C GLY A 126 -10.95 -5.36 10.78
N SER A 127 -9.62 -5.33 10.87
CA SER A 127 -8.89 -4.26 11.56
C SER A 127 -8.30 -3.25 10.59
N ILE A 128 -8.97 -2.10 10.41
CA ILE A 128 -8.49 -0.98 9.58
C ILE A 128 -7.08 -0.53 10.01
N LEU A 129 -6.87 -0.40 11.32
CA LEU A 129 -5.61 0.06 11.91
C LEU A 129 -4.51 -0.99 11.75
N GLY A 130 -4.87 -2.27 11.87
CA GLY A 130 -3.96 -3.39 11.62
C GLY A 130 -3.48 -3.44 10.17
N SER A 131 -4.39 -3.31 9.20
CA SER A 131 -4.03 -3.32 7.77
C SER A 131 -3.14 -2.13 7.39
N PHE A 132 -3.37 -0.95 7.97
CA PHE A 132 -2.53 0.21 7.74
C PHE A 132 -1.10 0.02 8.28
N LEU A 133 -0.95 -0.42 9.54
CA LEU A 133 0.36 -0.75 10.09
C LEU A 133 1.04 -1.87 9.28
N GLY A 134 0.27 -2.86 8.85
CA GLY A 134 0.81 -3.98 8.11
C GLY A 134 1.38 -3.59 6.75
N GLY A 135 0.68 -2.70 6.04
CA GLY A 135 1.17 -2.13 4.79
C GLY A 135 2.43 -1.27 5.01
N PHE A 136 2.47 -0.50 6.10
CA PHE A 136 3.63 0.31 6.45
C PHE A 136 4.86 -0.56 6.74
N ILE A 137 4.71 -1.62 7.54
CA ILE A 137 5.80 -2.57 7.86
C ILE A 137 6.30 -3.27 6.59
N LEU A 138 5.39 -3.83 5.78
CA LEU A 138 5.76 -4.49 4.53
C LEU A 138 6.44 -3.55 3.54
N GLY A 139 5.94 -2.32 3.40
CA GLY A 139 6.55 -1.30 2.57
C GLY A 139 7.95 -0.91 3.05
N PHE A 140 8.13 -0.76 4.36
CA PHE A 140 9.43 -0.42 4.96
C PHE A 140 10.45 -1.55 4.75
N VAL A 141 10.07 -2.79 5.04
CA VAL A 141 10.92 -3.97 4.80
C VAL A 141 11.24 -4.11 3.31
N GLY A 142 10.25 -3.93 2.43
CA GLY A 142 10.43 -3.94 0.99
C GLY A 142 11.42 -2.90 0.49
N SER A 143 11.38 -1.69 1.04
CA SER A 143 12.34 -0.63 0.68
C SER A 143 13.78 -0.96 1.08
N ILE A 144 13.98 -1.66 2.20
CA ILE A 144 15.31 -2.11 2.63
C ILE A 144 15.80 -3.24 1.72
N VAL A 145 14.97 -4.25 1.46
CA VAL A 145 15.33 -5.42 0.65
C VAL A 145 15.68 -5.02 -0.79
N THR A 146 14.89 -4.13 -1.38
CA THR A 146 15.14 -3.62 -2.74
C THR A 146 16.43 -2.80 -2.87
N THR A 147 16.96 -2.28 -1.76
CA THR A 147 18.25 -1.54 -1.74
C THR A 147 19.44 -2.50 -1.72
N ILE A 148 19.28 -3.69 -1.13
CA ILE A 148 20.33 -4.71 -1.08
C ILE A 148 20.34 -5.50 -2.39
N GLU A 149 19.22 -6.14 -2.73
CA GLU A 149 19.10 -6.99 -3.92
C GLU A 149 17.62 -7.02 -4.40
N PRO A 150 17.30 -6.46 -5.58
CA PRO A 150 15.92 -6.40 -6.08
C PRO A 150 15.26 -7.76 -6.32
N SER A 151 16.04 -8.81 -6.61
CA SER A 151 15.54 -10.16 -6.91
C SER A 151 15.01 -10.89 -5.67
N LEU A 152 15.46 -10.53 -4.47
CA LEU A 152 15.06 -11.15 -3.21
C LEU A 152 13.74 -10.60 -2.66
N TYR A 153 13.21 -9.52 -3.23
CA TYR A 153 12.00 -8.84 -2.74
C TYR A 153 10.80 -9.80 -2.59
N LEU A 154 10.45 -10.54 -3.65
CA LEU A 154 9.33 -11.49 -3.63
C LEU A 154 9.53 -12.59 -2.58
N VAL A 155 10.73 -13.14 -2.49
CA VAL A 155 11.07 -14.22 -1.55
C VAL A 155 10.86 -13.76 -0.11
N VAL A 156 11.31 -12.54 0.23
CA VAL A 156 11.12 -11.99 1.57
C VAL A 156 9.65 -11.77 1.89
N PHE A 157 8.85 -11.31 0.92
CA PHE A 157 7.41 -11.10 1.13
C PHE A 157 6.69 -12.43 1.38
N TYR A 158 7.01 -13.46 0.60
CA TYR A 158 6.48 -14.81 0.82
C TYR A 158 6.94 -15.40 2.14
N PHE A 159 8.20 -15.17 2.52
CA PHE A 159 8.73 -15.63 3.80
C PHE A 159 8.02 -14.97 4.98
N ILE A 160 7.81 -13.65 4.94
CA ILE A 160 7.04 -12.91 5.95
C ILE A 160 5.60 -13.42 6.03
N PHE A 161 4.96 -13.67 4.89
CA PHE A 161 3.62 -14.23 4.84
C PHE A 161 3.56 -15.63 5.46
N SER A 162 4.50 -16.51 5.11
CA SER A 162 4.60 -17.86 5.67
C SER A 162 4.86 -17.84 7.18
N LEU A 163 5.79 -16.99 7.63
CA LEU A 163 6.08 -16.77 9.04
C LEU A 163 4.84 -16.26 9.79
N LEU A 164 4.06 -15.37 9.17
CA LEU A 164 2.85 -14.83 9.78
C LEU A 164 1.78 -15.90 9.99
N LEU A 165 1.54 -16.74 8.97
CA LEU A 165 0.61 -17.87 9.10
C LEU A 165 1.05 -18.83 10.22
N LEU A 166 2.36 -18.99 10.41
CA LEU A 166 2.92 -19.83 11.47
C LEU A 166 2.74 -19.21 12.87
N VAL A 167 3.01 -17.92 13.02
CA VAL A 167 3.07 -17.26 14.33
C VAL A 167 1.67 -16.81 14.81
N ARG A 168 0.86 -16.23 13.93
CA ARG A 168 -0.50 -15.77 14.26
C ARG A 168 -1.42 -15.76 13.03
N PRO A 169 -2.16 -16.86 12.77
CA PRO A 169 -3.04 -16.99 11.61
C PRO A 169 -4.23 -16.00 11.62
N LYS A 170 -4.48 -15.30 12.74
CA LYS A 170 -5.51 -14.25 12.85
C LYS A 170 -4.99 -12.83 12.53
N GLY A 171 -3.69 -12.63 12.28
CA GLY A 171 -3.08 -11.31 12.05
C GLY A 171 -2.69 -10.56 13.34
N ILE A 172 -1.98 -9.44 13.22
CA ILE A 172 -1.36 -8.72 14.36
C ILE A 172 -2.40 -8.08 15.30
N LEU A 173 -3.54 -7.61 14.75
CA LEU A 173 -4.63 -6.97 15.51
C LEU A 173 -5.99 -7.67 15.34
N GLY A 174 -6.02 -8.88 14.77
CA GLY A 174 -7.26 -9.63 14.63
C GLY A 174 -7.79 -10.09 15.99
N LYS A 175 -9.03 -9.69 16.31
CA LYS A 175 -9.80 -10.27 17.42
C LYS A 175 -10.40 -11.60 16.96
#